data_AF-A0A0H4B8S6-F1
#
_entry.id   AF-A0A0H4B8S6-F1
#
_cell.length_a   1.000
_cell.length_b   1.000
_cell.length_c   1.000
_cell.angle_alpha   90.00
_cell.angle_beta   90.00
_cell.angle_gamma   90.00
#
_symmetry.space_group_name_H-M   'P 1'
#
loop_
_entity.id
_entity.type
_entity.pdbx_description
1 polymer ?
#
loop_
_entity_poly.entity_id
_entity_poly.type
_entity_poly.pdbx_seq_one_letter_code
_entity_poly.pdbx_strand_id
1 'polypeptide(L)' 'MAESDGSLVALTTALNSAYGNGIAVPGSGFLLNHELADFTAKAGVPNAYGLVEGSKMQLLHVEDPSA' A
#
# COMPACT_ATOMS: atom_id res chain seq x y z
N MET A 1 -2.27 -20.84 7.49
CA MET A 1 -3.06 -21.55 8.53
C MET A 1 -3.53 -22.85 7.94
N ALA A 2 -3.42 -23.94 8.69
CA ALA A 2 -3.81 -25.26 8.26
C ALA A 2 -4.74 -25.84 9.33
N GLU A 3 -5.92 -26.29 8.89
CA GLU A 3 -6.96 -26.80 9.78
C GLU A 3 -7.01 -28.33 9.76
N SER A 4 -7.59 -28.92 10.80
CA SER A 4 -7.66 -30.38 10.98
C SER A 4 -8.52 -31.10 9.93
N ASP A 5 -9.41 -30.38 9.27
CA ASP A 5 -10.24 -30.90 8.17
C ASP A 5 -9.50 -30.92 6.81
N GLY A 6 -8.25 -30.46 6.77
CA GLY A 6 -7.43 -30.39 5.57
C GLY A 6 -7.48 -29.04 4.83
N SER A 7 -8.24 -28.06 5.33
CA SER A 7 -8.29 -26.71 4.75
C SER A 7 -6.98 -25.94 4.96
N LEU A 8 -6.56 -25.17 3.95
CA LEU A 8 -5.33 -24.36 3.98
C LEU A 8 -5.62 -22.91 3.58
N VAL A 9 -5.04 -21.96 4.32
CA VAL A 9 -5.09 -20.51 4.04
C VAL A 9 -3.70 -19.91 4.02
N ALA A 10 -3.40 -19.12 2.99
CA ALA A 10 -2.20 -18.28 2.90
C ALA A 10 -2.61 -16.79 2.85
N LEU A 11 -1.99 -15.97 3.70
CA LEU A 11 -2.24 -14.53 3.79
C LEU A 11 -0.92 -13.78 3.85
N THR A 12 -0.70 -12.87 2.90
CA THR A 12 0.38 -11.90 2.94
C THR A 12 -0.23 -10.51 3.12
N THR A 13 0.22 -9.78 4.13
CA THR A 13 -0.20 -8.41 4.40
C THR A 13 1.02 -7.59 4.81
N ALA A 14 1.03 -6.29 4.52
CA ALA A 14 2.15 -5.41 4.76
C ALA A 14 1.67 -4.00 5.15
N LEU A 15 2.60 -3.20 5.66
CA LEU A 15 2.46 -1.74 5.78
C LEU A 15 3.22 -1.02 4.66
N ASN A 16 3.59 -1.75 3.60
CA ASN A 16 4.67 -1.43 2.67
C ASN A 16 6.07 -1.47 3.33
N SER A 17 6.65 -0.32 3.65
CA SER A 17 7.96 -0.19 4.28
C SER A 17 7.94 -0.63 5.76
N ALA A 18 9.12 -0.86 6.35
CA ALA A 18 9.24 -1.12 7.78
C ALA A 18 8.60 0.03 8.59
N TYR A 19 7.66 -0.31 9.48
CA TYR A 19 6.85 0.65 10.26
C TYR A 19 5.92 1.56 9.42
N GLY A 20 5.63 1.19 8.17
CA GLY A 20 4.75 1.95 7.29
C GLY A 20 5.31 3.33 6.95
N ASN A 21 4.49 4.37 7.11
CA ASN A 21 4.95 5.75 6.91
C ASN A 21 5.57 6.37 8.17
N GLY A 22 5.72 5.59 9.26
CA GLY A 22 6.27 6.03 10.54
C GLY A 22 5.29 6.81 11.44
N ILE A 23 4.03 6.98 11.02
CA ILE A 23 3.01 7.72 11.78
C ILE A 23 2.13 6.72 12.55
N ALA A 24 2.07 6.87 13.86
CA ALA A 24 1.05 6.22 14.69
C ALA A 24 -0.22 7.08 14.75
N VAL A 25 -1.40 6.46 14.69
CA VAL A 25 -2.66 7.19 14.90
C VAL A 25 -2.82 7.52 16.39
N PRO A 26 -2.94 8.81 16.76
CA PRO A 26 -3.01 9.21 18.17
C PRO A 26 -4.16 8.52 18.92
N GLY A 27 -3.82 7.88 20.03
CA GLY A 27 -4.80 7.20 20.89
C GLY A 27 -5.34 5.86 20.36
N SER A 28 -4.97 5.43 19.15
CA SER A 28 -5.50 4.19 18.55
C SER A 28 -4.53 3.00 18.58
N GLY A 29 -3.23 3.24 18.81
CA GLY A 29 -2.25 2.16 19.01
C GLY A 29 -1.83 1.39 17.75
N PHE A 30 -2.09 1.92 16.55
CA PHE A 30 -1.65 1.31 15.30
C PHE A 30 -0.91 2.31 14.39
N LEU A 31 -0.09 1.76 13.50
CA LEU A 31 0.70 2.49 12.51
C LEU A 31 -0.08 2.66 11.20
N LEU A 32 0.12 3.80 10.53
CA LEU A 32 -0.34 4.02 9.18
C LEU A 32 0.62 3.39 8.18
N ASN A 33 0.04 2.76 7.16
CA ASN A 33 0.81 2.18 6.07
C ASN A 33 1.45 3.25 5.16
N HIS A 34 2.32 2.80 4.26
CA HIS A 34 2.86 3.59 3.18
C HIS A 34 2.51 3.01 1.79
N GLU A 35 1.32 2.41 1.66
CA GLU A 35 0.93 1.69 0.42
C GLU A 35 0.70 2.61 -0.78
N LEU A 36 0.47 3.91 -0.56
CA LEU A 36 0.37 4.86 -1.66
C LEU A 36 1.68 4.96 -2.47
N ALA A 37 2.81 4.55 -1.89
CA ALA A 37 4.12 4.50 -2.56
C ALA A 37 4.23 3.41 -3.62
N ASP A 38 3.31 2.44 -3.64
CA ASP A 38 3.26 1.46 -4.71
C ASP A 38 2.70 2.06 -6.00
N PHE A 39 1.94 3.16 -5.93
CA PHE A 39 1.49 3.85 -7.12
C PHE A 39 2.61 4.70 -7.75
N THR A 40 2.49 4.87 -9.06
CA THR A 40 3.34 5.76 -9.86
C THR A 40 2.99 7.21 -9.59
N ALA A 41 3.84 7.90 -8.83
CA ALA A 41 3.78 9.35 -8.64
C ALA A 41 4.09 10.12 -9.94
N LYS A 42 4.97 9.57 -10.80
CA LYS A 42 5.33 10.14 -12.09
C LYS A 42 5.69 9.03 -13.08
N ALA A 43 5.02 9.01 -14.23
CA ALA A 43 5.24 8.01 -15.27
C ALA A 43 6.72 7.90 -15.66
N GLY A 44 7.23 6.68 -15.72
CA GLY A 44 8.62 6.40 -16.10
C GLY A 44 9.66 6.60 -15.00
N VAL A 45 9.27 6.99 -13.78
CA VAL A 45 10.18 7.10 -12.62
C VAL A 45 10.00 5.87 -11.71
N PRO A 46 11.09 5.20 -11.30
CA PRO A 46 10.99 4.04 -10.41
C PRO A 46 10.54 4.41 -9.00
N ASN A 47 9.76 3.52 -8.35
CA ASN A 47 9.40 3.64 -6.94
C ASN A 47 10.57 3.23 -6.01
N ALA A 48 10.33 3.22 -4.69
CA ALA A 48 11.34 2.88 -3.68
C ALA A 48 11.94 1.46 -3.83
N TYR A 49 11.26 0.58 -4.56
CA TYR A 49 11.69 -0.79 -4.87
C TYR A 49 12.32 -0.92 -6.26
N GLY A 50 12.49 0.19 -6.99
CA GLY A 50 13.06 0.20 -8.34
C GLY A 50 12.06 -0.17 -9.45
N LEU A 51 10.76 -0.30 -9.13
CA LEU A 51 9.74 -0.67 -10.10
C LEU A 51 9.29 0.56 -10.90
N VAL A 52 9.29 0.44 -12.22
CA VAL A 52 8.69 1.42 -13.13
C VAL A 52 7.32 0.91 -13.55
N GLU A 53 6.26 1.58 -13.11
CA GLU A 53 4.91 1.16 -13.44
C GLU A 53 4.27 1.97 -14.57
N GLY A 54 3.31 1.35 -15.25
CA GLY A 54 2.60 1.96 -16.38
C GLY A 54 1.51 2.93 -15.94
N SER A 55 0.94 3.65 -16.90
CA SER A 55 -0.05 4.73 -16.69
C SER A 55 -1.34 4.31 -15.95
N LYS A 56 -1.62 3.00 -15.82
CA LYS A 56 -2.77 2.48 -15.07
C LYS A 56 -2.57 2.50 -13.55
N MET A 57 -1.33 2.54 -13.08
CA MET A 57 -1.00 2.59 -11.65
C MET A 57 -0.66 4.03 -11.22
N GLN A 58 -1.15 5.02 -11.94
CA GLN A 58 -0.91 6.42 -11.64
C GLN A 58 -1.94 6.90 -10.63
N LEU A 59 -1.50 7.71 -9.66
CA LEU A 59 -2.42 8.37 -8.76
C LEU A 59 -3.37 9.25 -9.56
N LEU A 60 -4.66 8.92 -9.53
CA LEU A 60 -5.69 9.77 -10.09
C LEU A 60 -5.79 10.99 -9.16
N HIS A 61 -5.54 12.18 -9.72
CA HIS A 61 -5.89 13.41 -9.02
C HIS A 61 -7.42 13.46 -8.97
N VAL A 62 -8.00 13.29 -7.79
CA VAL A 62 -9.43 13.56 -7.59
C VAL A 62 -9.57 15.08 -7.60
N GLU A 63 -9.82 15.65 -8.78
CA GLU A 63 -10.27 17.04 -8.86
C GLU A 63 -11.75 17.08 -8.42
N ASP A 64 -11.99 17.90 -7.39
CA ASP A 64 -13.27 18.48 -6.98
C ASP A 64 -14.27 17.64 -6.15
N PRO A 65 -14.44 17.91 -4.84
CA PRO A 65 -15.54 17.38 -4.02
C PRO A 65 -16.91 18.04 -4.27
N SER A 66 -17.07 18.84 -5.35
CA SER A 66 -18.33 19.46 -5.76
C SER A 66 -18.84 19.06 -7.17
N ALA A 67 -18.26 18.02 -7.78
CA ALA A 67 -18.87 17.35 -8.93
C ALA A 67 -19.90 16.28 -8.51
#